data_AF-A0AAD4VI42-F1
#
_entry.id   AF-A0AAD4VI42-F1
#
_cell.length_a   1.000
_cell.length_b   1.000
_cell.length_c   1.000
_cell.angle_alpha   90.00
_cell.angle_beta   90.00
_cell.angle_gamma   90.00
#
_symmetry.space_group_name_H-M   'P 1'
#
loop_
_entity.id
_entity.type
_entity.pdbx_description
1 polymer ?
#
loop_
_entity_poly.entity_id
_entity_poly.type
_entity_poly.pdbx_seq_one_letter_code
_entity_poly.pdbx_strand_id
1 'polypeptide(L)'
;MVENGDRVCWKKKSIFFDLEYWKYLPVRHALDVMHIEKNVCDSIIGTLLEIPGKNKDGIAARLDLLNMGVKTDLQPQYGGRRTRLPPGPWNLSRAEKREVCNSFYGMKVPEGYSSNIKNLVSLQD
;
A
#
# COMPACT_ATOMS: atom_id res chain seq x y z
N MET A 1 -20.35 -24.24 40.60
CA MET A 1 -19.01 -23.62 40.60
C MET A 1 -18.16 -24.46 39.67
N VAL A 2 -17.95 -24.00 38.44
CA VAL A 2 -17.07 -24.69 37.48
C VAL A 2 -15.81 -23.84 37.39
N GLU A 3 -14.68 -24.47 37.71
CA GLU A 3 -13.34 -23.89 37.71
C GLU A 3 -13.06 -23.18 36.37
N ASN A 4 -12.74 -21.89 36.45
CA ASN A 4 -12.18 -21.15 35.32
C ASN A 4 -10.77 -21.68 35.05
N GLY A 5 -10.68 -22.80 34.33
CA GLY A 5 -9.44 -23.24 33.70
C GLY A 5 -8.98 -22.16 32.72
N ASP A 6 -7.76 -21.68 32.93
CA ASP A 6 -7.08 -20.63 32.19
C ASP A 6 -7.39 -20.68 30.68
N ARG A 7 -8.31 -19.83 30.24
CA ARG A 7 -8.46 -19.55 28.81
C ARG A 7 -7.23 -18.77 28.38
N VAL A 8 -6.21 -19.47 27.90
CA VAL A 8 -5.08 -18.90 27.17
C VAL A 8 -5.65 -18.20 25.94
N CYS A 9 -5.90 -16.91 26.07
CA CYS A 9 -6.56 -16.07 25.07
C CYS A 9 -5.71 -15.84 23.82
N TRP A 10 -4.42 -16.22 23.84
CA TRP A 10 -3.49 -15.99 22.75
C TRP A 10 -2.61 -17.22 22.51
N LYS A 11 -2.90 -17.98 21.44
CA LYS A 11 -2.09 -19.16 21.03
C LYS A 11 -0.86 -18.80 20.20
N LYS A 12 -0.71 -17.54 19.78
CA LYS A 12 0.35 -17.11 18.87
C LYS A 12 0.99 -15.81 19.34
N LYS A 13 2.28 -15.87 19.67
CA LYS A 13 3.13 -14.68 19.86
C LYS A 13 3.55 -14.21 18.47
N SER A 14 3.28 -12.96 18.13
CA SER A 14 3.78 -12.38 16.86
C SER A 14 5.31 -12.28 16.91
N ILE A 15 5.98 -12.50 15.77
CA ILE A 15 7.44 -12.35 15.65
C ILE A 15 7.91 -10.95 16.02
N PHE A 16 7.02 -9.95 15.95
CA PHE A 16 7.32 -8.58 16.31
C PHE A 16 7.69 -8.41 17.79
N PHE A 17 7.23 -9.32 18.66
CA PHE A 17 7.60 -9.32 20.08
C PHE A 17 9.03 -9.84 20.34
N ASP A 18 9.70 -10.39 19.32
CA ASP A 18 11.07 -10.90 19.40
C ASP A 18 12.09 -9.90 18.81
N LEU A 19 11.65 -8.74 18.33
CA LEU A 19 12.55 -7.70 17.82
C LEU A 19 13.35 -7.05 18.96
N GLU A 20 14.65 -6.84 18.75
CA GLU A 20 15.59 -6.34 19.79
C GLU A 20 15.18 -4.98 20.39
N TYR A 21 14.54 -4.13 19.57
CA TYR A 21 14.08 -2.81 19.99
C TYR A 21 12.67 -2.80 20.61
N TRP A 22 11.97 -3.93 20.66
CA TRP A 22 10.61 -4.05 21.21
C TRP A 22 10.49 -3.51 22.64
N LYS A 23 11.53 -3.74 23.47
CA LYS A 23 11.61 -3.24 24.85
C LYS A 23 11.65 -1.71 24.96
N TYR A 24 11.99 -1.00 23.88
CA TYR A 24 12.11 0.45 23.85
C TYR A 24 10.89 1.14 23.23
N LEU A 25 9.91 0.39 22.71
CA LEU A 25 8.67 0.96 22.15
C LEU A 25 7.70 1.32 23.29
N PRO A 26 7.37 2.61 23.50
CA PRO A 26 6.39 3.02 24.51
C PRO A 26 4.98 2.52 24.19
N VAL A 27 4.67 2.39 22.91
CA VAL A 27 3.40 1.88 22.39
C VAL A 27 3.66 0.64 21.55
N ARG A 28 3.27 -0.53 22.04
CA ARG A 28 3.60 -1.84 21.44
C ARG A 28 2.98 -2.11 20.07
N HIS A 29 2.02 -1.30 19.65
CA HIS A 29 1.42 -1.37 18.30
C HIS A 29 2.08 -0.39 17.31
N ALA A 30 2.95 0.51 17.79
CA ALA A 30 3.78 1.38 16.96
C ALA A 30 4.98 0.59 16.45
N LEU A 31 4.69 -0.44 15.65
CA LEU A 31 5.70 -1.21 14.92
C LEU A 31 6.41 -0.28 13.94
N ASP A 32 7.67 -0.60 13.63
CA ASP A 32 8.61 0.17 12.83
C ASP A 32 7.97 1.12 11.81
N VAL A 33 7.81 2.39 12.21
CA VAL A 33 7.32 3.50 11.37
C VAL A 33 8.07 3.49 10.05
N MET A 34 9.39 3.29 10.09
CA MET A 34 10.25 3.46 8.93
C MET A 34 10.03 2.40 7.86
N HIS A 35 9.80 1.15 8.24
CA HIS A 35 9.62 0.05 7.28
C HIS A 35 8.15 -0.16 6.94
N ILE A 36 7.25 -0.08 7.92
CA ILE A 36 5.83 -0.36 7.70
C ILE A 36 5.18 0.82 6.98
N GLU A 37 5.36 2.05 7.45
CA GLU A 37 4.75 3.20 6.78
C GLU A 37 5.30 3.36 5.38
N LYS A 38 6.62 3.17 5.19
CA LYS A 38 7.22 3.17 3.85
C LYS A 38 6.58 2.13 2.95
N ASN A 39 6.47 0.87 3.40
CA ASN A 39 5.91 -0.20 2.59
C ASN A 39 4.43 0.05 2.25
N VAL A 40 3.66 0.59 3.20
CA VAL A 40 2.24 0.93 3.00
C VAL A 40 2.11 2.10 2.03
N CYS A 41 2.85 3.19 2.25
CA CYS A 41 2.85 4.37 1.38
C CYS A 41 3.31 4.03 -0.05
N ASP A 42 4.39 3.26 -0.20
CA ASP A 42 4.88 2.79 -1.51
C ASP A 42 3.82 1.96 -2.24
N SER A 43 3.09 1.10 -1.51
CA SER A 43 2.02 0.27 -2.08
C SER A 43 0.81 1.12 -2.53
N ILE A 44 0.42 2.12 -1.73
CA ILE A 44 -0.67 3.04 -2.06
C ILE A 44 -0.30 3.87 -3.28
N ILE A 45 0.85 4.54 -3.26
CA ILE A 45 1.34 5.37 -4.37
C ILE A 45 1.50 4.53 -5.64
N GLY A 46 2.09 3.34 -5.51
CA GLY A 46 2.26 2.40 -6.62
C GLY A 46 0.94 2.04 -7.29
N THR A 47 -0.11 1.83 -6.49
CA THR A 47 -1.45 1.48 -6.97
C THR A 47 -2.17 2.67 -7.60
N LEU A 48 -2.21 3.83 -6.94
CA LEU A 48 -2.89 5.03 -7.44
C LEU A 48 -2.29 5.55 -8.76
N LEU A 49 -0.96 5.55 -8.85
CA LEU A 49 -0.22 6.03 -10.02
C LEU A 49 0.02 4.96 -11.10
N GLU A 50 -0.34 3.70 -10.85
CA GLU A 50 -0.09 2.56 -11.73
C GLU A 50 1.40 2.35 -12.06
N ILE A 51 2.27 2.47 -11.05
CA ILE A 51 3.72 2.31 -11.24
C ILE A 51 4.03 0.82 -11.51
N PRO A 52 4.67 0.48 -12.65
CA PRO A 52 5.02 -0.91 -12.97
C PRO A 52 5.90 -1.54 -11.88
N GLY A 53 5.52 -2.73 -11.41
CA GLY A 53 6.25 -3.47 -10.38
C GLY A 53 6.06 -2.98 -8.94
N LYS A 54 5.28 -1.90 -8.71
CA LYS A 54 4.97 -1.38 -7.37
C LYS A 54 3.50 -1.50 -6.96
N ASN A 55 2.61 -1.88 -7.87
CA ASN A 55 1.23 -2.22 -7.53
C ASN A 55 1.02 -3.74 -7.50
N LYS A 56 0.07 -4.18 -6.67
CA LYS A 56 -0.36 -5.59 -6.58
C LYS A 56 -1.64 -5.86 -7.37
N ASP A 57 -2.06 -4.90 -8.19
CA ASP A 57 -3.28 -4.98 -8.98
C ASP A 57 -3.04 -5.73 -10.30
N GLY A 58 -2.87 -7.05 -10.17
CA GLY A 58 -2.58 -7.95 -11.29
C GLY A 58 -3.78 -8.81 -11.71
N ILE A 59 -3.58 -9.65 -12.73
CA ILE A 59 -4.61 -10.56 -13.25
C ILE A 59 -5.18 -11.45 -12.14
N ALA A 60 -4.33 -12.03 -11.29
CA ALA A 60 -4.76 -12.87 -10.17
C ALA A 60 -5.68 -12.11 -9.20
N ALA A 61 -5.30 -10.89 -8.80
CA ALA A 61 -6.12 -10.07 -7.91
C ALA A 61 -7.49 -9.74 -8.53
N ARG A 62 -7.55 -9.48 -9.85
CA ARG A 62 -8.81 -9.23 -10.56
C ARG A 62 -9.68 -10.48 -10.69
N LEU A 63 -9.08 -11.66 -10.85
CA LEU A 63 -9.80 -12.94 -10.82
C LEU A 63 -10.34 -13.26 -9.43
N ASP A 64 -9.59 -12.96 -8.37
CA ASP A 64 -10.05 -13.13 -6.99
C ASP A 64 -11.27 -12.22 -6.71
N LEU A 65 -11.24 -10.97 -7.18
CA LEU A 65 -12.40 -10.07 -7.10
C LEU A 65 -13.64 -10.63 -7.81
N LEU A 66 -13.46 -11.17 -9.02
CA LEU A 66 -14.52 -11.84 -9.77
C LEU A 66 -15.08 -13.04 -9.00
N ASN A 67 -14.21 -13.90 -8.47
CA ASN A 67 -14.60 -15.09 -7.70
C ASN A 67 -15.35 -14.74 -6.41
N MET A 68 -15.01 -13.60 -5.80
CA MET A 68 -15.73 -13.06 -4.63
C MET A 68 -17.03 -12.34 -5.01
N GLY A 69 -17.34 -12.16 -6.30
CA GLY A 69 -18.53 -11.42 -6.76
C GLY A 69 -18.46 -9.91 -6.52
N VAL A 70 -17.26 -9.35 -6.33
CA VAL A 70 -17.04 -7.92 -6.03
C VAL A 70 -16.37 -7.24 -7.22
N LYS A 71 -16.83 -6.05 -7.61
CA LYS A 71 -16.25 -5.26 -8.72
C LYS A 71 -16.09 -6.09 -10.01
N THR A 72 -17.15 -6.80 -10.39
CA THR A 72 -17.16 -7.70 -11.55
C THR A 72 -16.93 -6.96 -12.89
N ASP A 73 -17.16 -5.66 -12.91
CA ASP A 73 -16.82 -4.72 -13.98
C ASP A 73 -15.31 -4.62 -14.25
N LEU A 74 -14.47 -4.98 -13.27
CA LEU A 74 -13.02 -4.91 -13.33
C LEU A 74 -12.34 -6.18 -13.87
N GLN A 75 -13.12 -7.09 -14.47
CA GLN A 75 -12.62 -8.37 -14.97
C GLN A 75 -11.52 -8.20 -16.04
N PRO A 76 -10.51 -9.09 -16.06
CA PRO A 76 -9.52 -9.10 -17.12
C PRO A 76 -10.16 -9.32 -18.50
N GLN A 77 -9.77 -8.52 -19.48
CA GLN A 77 -10.29 -8.64 -20.84
C GLN A 77 -9.30 -9.44 -21.70
N TYR A 78 -9.76 -10.60 -22.14
CA TYR A 78 -9.03 -11.51 -23.02
C TYR A 78 -9.56 -11.36 -24.45
N GLY A 79 -8.73 -10.89 -25.38
CA GLY A 79 -9.19 -10.65 -26.75
C GLY A 79 -8.24 -9.90 -27.70
N GLY A 80 -6.95 -9.78 -27.36
CA GLY A 80 -5.96 -9.09 -28.20
C GLY A 80 -4.55 -9.65 -28.02
N ARG A 81 -3.52 -8.94 -28.50
CA ARG A 81 -2.09 -9.35 -28.33
C ARG A 81 -1.63 -9.46 -26.86
N ARG A 82 -2.34 -8.80 -25.94
CA ARG A 82 -2.06 -8.83 -24.49
C ARG A 82 -3.37 -8.77 -23.71
N THR A 83 -3.39 -9.40 -22.53
CA THR A 83 -4.48 -9.26 -21.56
C THR A 83 -4.54 -7.82 -21.08
N ARG A 84 -5.73 -7.20 -21.16
CA ARG A 84 -5.94 -5.83 -20.69
C ARG A 84 -6.68 -5.86 -19.36
N LEU A 85 -6.18 -5.10 -18.39
CA LEU A 85 -6.90 -4.83 -17.15
C LEU A 85 -7.57 -3.45 -17.27
N PRO A 86 -8.90 -3.35 -17.10
CA PRO A 86 -9.56 -2.06 -17.04
C PRO A 86 -9.08 -1.29 -15.79
N PRO A 87 -8.90 0.04 -15.87
CA PRO A 87 -8.55 0.83 -14.70
C PRO A 87 -9.64 0.70 -13.64
N GLY A 88 -9.22 0.47 -12.40
CA GLY A 88 -10.10 0.48 -11.24
C GLY A 88 -10.49 1.90 -10.84
N PRO A 89 -11.52 2.08 -10.00
CA PRO A 89 -11.95 3.39 -9.52
C PRO A 89 -10.93 4.08 -8.60
N TRP A 90 -9.88 3.37 -8.20
CA TRP A 90 -8.75 3.91 -7.43
C TRP A 90 -7.61 4.37 -8.33
N ASN A 91 -7.59 4.02 -9.62
CA ASN A 91 -6.54 4.48 -10.51
C ASN A 91 -6.83 5.92 -10.92
N LEU A 92 -5.82 6.77 -10.75
CA LEU A 92 -5.93 8.16 -11.13
C LEU A 92 -5.89 8.30 -12.65
N SER A 93 -6.72 9.19 -13.20
CA SER A 93 -6.59 9.64 -14.57
C SER A 93 -5.25 10.34 -14.79
N ARG A 94 -4.83 10.50 -16.05
CA ARG A 94 -3.57 11.20 -16.36
C ARG A 94 -3.53 12.63 -15.80
N ALA A 95 -4.66 13.33 -15.83
CA ALA A 95 -4.78 14.66 -15.25
C ALA A 95 -4.58 14.63 -13.73
N GLU A 96 -5.25 13.70 -13.03
CA GLU A 96 -5.12 13.56 -11.57
C GLU A 96 -3.70 13.13 -11.15
N LYS A 97 -3.06 12.23 -11.91
CA LYS A 97 -1.64 11.87 -11.67
C LYS A 97 -0.74 13.10 -11.76
N ARG A 98 -0.97 13.98 -12.75
CA ARG A 98 -0.22 15.22 -12.91
C ARG A 98 -0.45 16.18 -11.74
N GLU A 99 -1.67 16.31 -11.25
CA GLU A 99 -1.97 17.13 -10.06
C GLU A 99 -1.27 16.60 -8.80
N VAL A 100 -1.29 15.28 -8.58
CA VAL A 100 -0.57 14.65 -7.47
C VAL A 100 0.95 14.89 -7.58
N CYS A 101 1.53 14.67 -8.77
CA CYS A 101 2.95 14.94 -8.99
C CYS A 101 3.30 16.43 -8.82
N ASN A 102 2.45 17.35 -9.29
CA ASN A 102 2.63 18.79 -9.09
C ASN A 102 2.61 19.15 -7.59
N SER A 103 1.72 18.53 -6.81
CA SER A 103 1.69 18.71 -5.36
C SER A 103 3.01 18.29 -4.71
N PHE A 104 3.57 17.13 -5.11
CA PHE A 104 4.88 16.69 -4.61
C PHE A 104 6.02 17.60 -5.09
N TYR A 105 5.96 18.09 -6.32
CA TYR A 105 6.96 19.00 -6.88
C TYR A 105 6.98 20.36 -6.17
N GLY A 106 5.81 20.89 -5.82
CA GLY A 106 5.65 22.18 -5.15
C GLY A 106 5.78 22.13 -3.62
N MET A 107 5.92 20.94 -3.03
CA MET A 107 5.97 20.76 -1.58
C MET A 107 7.21 21.44 -0.98
N LYS A 108 6.98 22.22 0.08
CA LYS A 108 8.01 22.84 0.91
C LYS A 108 7.93 22.27 2.31
N VAL A 109 9.07 21.86 2.84
CA VAL A 109 9.21 21.36 4.21
C VAL A 109 10.24 22.22 4.97
N PRO A 110 10.22 22.24 6.31
CA PRO A 110 11.27 22.87 7.10
C PRO A 110 12.66 22.32 6.78
N GLU A 111 13.67 23.15 6.96
CA GLU A 111 15.06 22.74 6.80
C GLU A 111 15.41 21.57 7.73
N GLY A 112 16.10 20.56 7.19
CA GLY A 112 16.46 19.35 7.93
C GLY A 112 15.34 18.31 8.08
N TYR A 113 14.11 18.58 7.62
CA TYR A 113 12.99 17.64 7.77
C TYR A 113 13.02 16.50 6.75
N SER A 114 13.24 16.79 5.47
CA SER A 114 13.36 15.78 4.42
C SER A 114 14.35 16.19 3.33
N SER A 115 14.70 15.23 2.47
CA SER A 115 15.36 15.53 1.20
C SER A 115 14.45 16.36 0.29
N ASN A 116 15.02 16.96 -0.74
CA ASN A 116 14.27 17.78 -1.68
C ASN A 116 13.38 16.92 -2.59
N ILE A 117 12.09 16.82 -2.23
CA ILE A 117 11.11 15.93 -2.88
C ILE A 117 10.95 16.26 -4.36
N LYS A 118 11.15 17.52 -4.77
CA LYS A 118 11.10 17.93 -6.17
C LYS A 118 12.05 17.13 -7.07
N ASN A 119 13.18 16.66 -6.53
CA ASN A 119 14.17 15.88 -7.28
C ASN A 119 13.75 14.42 -7.49
N LEU A 120 12.71 13.96 -6.78
CA LEU A 120 12.18 12.61 -6.84
C LEU A 120 10.92 12.50 -7.71
N VAL A 121 10.50 13.60 -8.34
CA VAL A 121 9.26 13.68 -9.13
C VAL A 121 9.61 14.08 -10.56
N SER A 122 9.14 13.29 -11.54
CA SER A 122 9.12 13.70 -12.95
C SER A 122 7.75 14.24 -13.31
N LEU A 123 7.70 15.44 -13.91
CA LEU A 123 6.49 16.02 -14.50
C LEU A 123 6.39 15.79 -16.02
N GLN A 124 7.41 15.14 -16.57
CA GLN A 124 7.46 14.71 -17.96
C GLN A 124 7.02 13.25 -18.00
N ASP A 125 5.89 13.01 -18.68
CA ASP A 125 5.39 11.69 -19.08
C ASP A 125 5.88 11.38 -20.50
#